data_AF-A0A842EXA9-F1
#
_entry.id   AF-A0A842EXA9-F1
#
_cell.length_a   1.000
_cell.length_b   1.000
_cell.length_c   1.000
_cell.angle_alpha   90.00
_cell.angle_beta   90.00
_cell.angle_gamma   90.00
#
_symmetry.space_group_name_H-M   'P 1'
#
loop_
_entity.id
_entity.type
_entity.pdbx_description
1 polymer ?
#
loop_
_entity_poly.entity_id
_entity_poly.type
_entity_poly.pdbx_seq_one_letter_code
_entity_poly.pdbx_strand_id
1 'polypeptide(L)'
;MNQPEKIVHPISIKYKLETNADLGEGKLQFYIGNQDICSYKKNNKIESYSWNLFCVVTWLCENIEYIIGYDPFPLPVSGDNIQTLIEEADKFESDDLVEEYLWYNAKSIWIFKHNWFSCREGSILPQVYFRRIENNIEIYWDNDFWEESGIVFQASRGSALVDRKVFKEIITNFVKNFLEEVSASTNDKKQMELIENLNRQLALIED
;
A
#
# COMPACT_ATOMS: atom_id res chain seq x y z
N MET A 1 16.44 -20.29 22.78
CA MET A 1 15.98 -18.92 23.09
C MET A 1 14.65 -18.75 22.39
N ASN A 2 13.53 -18.79 23.11
CA ASN A 2 12.21 -18.68 22.49
C ASN A 2 12.03 -17.23 22.01
N GLN A 3 11.96 -17.02 20.70
CA GLN A 3 11.48 -15.75 20.17
C GLN A 3 10.00 -15.60 20.61
N PRO A 4 9.59 -14.42 21.11
CA PRO A 4 8.17 -14.19 21.40
C PRO A 4 7.36 -14.44 20.12
N GLU A 5 6.25 -15.17 20.22
CA GLU A 5 5.34 -15.38 19.10
C GLU A 5 4.95 -14.02 18.52
N LYS A 6 5.39 -13.74 17.29
CA LYS A 6 5.04 -12.52 16.57
C LYS A 6 3.53 -12.54 16.36
N ILE A 7 2.83 -11.55 16.92
CA ILE A 7 1.37 -11.44 16.81
C ILE A 7 1.02 -11.16 15.35
N VAL A 8 0.33 -12.11 14.72
CA VAL A 8 -0.23 -11.94 13.38
C VAL A 8 -1.57 -11.20 13.49
N HIS A 9 -1.69 -10.09 12.78
CA HIS A 9 -2.85 -9.22 12.80
C HIS A 9 -3.80 -9.63 11.67
N PRO A 10 -5.11 -9.78 11.94
CA PRO A 10 -6.08 -9.94 10.87
C PRO A 10 -6.19 -8.63 10.09
N ILE A 11 -6.38 -8.74 8.78
CA ILE A 11 -6.65 -7.58 7.93
C ILE A 11 -7.97 -7.77 7.18
N SER A 12 -8.53 -6.68 6.67
CA SER A 12 -9.61 -6.74 5.68
C SER A 12 -9.67 -5.45 4.87
N ILE A 13 -10.08 -5.55 3.62
CA ILE A 13 -10.32 -4.39 2.75
C ILE A 13 -11.81 -4.33 2.43
N LYS A 14 -12.38 -3.12 2.55
CA LYS A 14 -13.74 -2.83 2.10
C LYS A 14 -13.68 -1.68 1.12
N TYR A 15 -14.50 -1.72 0.09
CA TYR A 15 -14.67 -0.60 -0.81
C TYR A 15 -16.14 -0.41 -1.16
N LYS A 16 -16.45 0.79 -1.66
CA LYS A 16 -17.76 1.12 -2.22
C LYS A 16 -17.58 2.09 -3.37
N LEU A 17 -18.07 1.73 -4.56
CA LEU A 17 -18.12 2.62 -5.72
C LEU A 17 -19.25 3.63 -5.58
N GLU A 18 -19.01 4.86 -6.04
CA GLU A 18 -20.04 5.90 -6.07
C GLU A 18 -20.76 5.92 -7.42
N THR A 19 -22.07 5.67 -7.39
CA THR A 19 -22.89 5.42 -8.58
C THR A 19 -23.11 6.64 -9.49
N ASN A 20 -22.83 7.85 -8.99
CA ASN A 20 -23.05 9.11 -9.70
C ASN A 20 -21.73 9.85 -9.99
N ALA A 21 -20.62 9.12 -10.06
CA ALA A 21 -19.29 9.64 -10.29
C ALA A 21 -18.63 8.93 -11.49
N ASP A 22 -17.40 9.34 -11.82
CA ASP A 22 -16.61 8.67 -12.85
C ASP A 22 -16.31 7.22 -12.45
N LEU A 23 -16.11 6.34 -13.44
CA LEU A 23 -15.85 4.93 -13.18
C LEU A 23 -14.64 4.75 -12.24
N GLY A 24 -14.83 3.98 -11.17
CA GLY A 24 -13.78 3.70 -10.18
C GLY A 24 -13.72 4.70 -9.03
N GLU A 25 -14.42 5.84 -9.11
CA GLU A 25 -14.59 6.73 -7.96
C GLU A 25 -15.33 6.00 -6.83
N GLY A 26 -14.76 6.04 -5.64
CA GLY A 26 -15.25 5.25 -4.53
C GLY A 26 -14.55 5.55 -3.23
N LYS A 27 -14.93 4.79 -2.20
CA LYS A 27 -14.29 4.81 -0.89
C LYS A 27 -13.55 3.51 -0.64
N LEU A 28 -12.39 3.60 -0.01
CA LEU A 28 -11.59 2.46 0.45
C LEU A 28 -11.43 2.52 1.97
N GLN A 29 -11.55 1.37 2.61
CA GLN A 29 -11.23 1.16 4.01
C GLN A 29 -10.27 -0.01 4.09
N PHE A 30 -9.17 0.17 4.83
CA PHE A 30 -8.20 -0.89 5.04
C PHE A 30 -8.04 -1.11 6.53
N TYR A 31 -8.56 -2.24 7.01
CA TYR A 31 -8.54 -2.58 8.42
C TYR A 31 -7.32 -3.43 8.76
N ILE A 32 -6.65 -3.04 9.84
CA ILE A 32 -5.68 -3.86 10.57
C ILE A 32 -6.25 -4.05 11.97
N GLY A 33 -6.59 -5.29 12.33
CA GLY A 33 -7.44 -5.54 13.49
C GLY A 33 -8.77 -4.82 13.37
N ASN A 34 -9.07 -3.94 14.33
CA ASN A 34 -10.30 -3.15 14.36
C ASN A 34 -10.10 -1.69 13.89
N GLN A 35 -8.94 -1.35 13.34
CA GLN A 35 -8.57 0.01 13.00
C GLN A 35 -8.52 0.20 11.48
N ASP A 36 -9.34 1.12 10.95
CA ASP A 36 -9.28 1.55 9.54
C ASP A 36 -8.12 2.54 9.38
N ILE A 37 -7.03 2.10 8.73
CA ILE A 37 -5.85 2.94 8.52
C ILE A 37 -6.05 3.98 7.41
N CYS A 38 -7.14 3.89 6.65
CA CYS A 38 -7.54 4.89 5.67
C CYS A 38 -8.46 5.97 6.26
N SER A 39 -8.84 5.85 7.55
CA SER A 39 -9.74 6.82 8.19
C SER A 39 -8.98 8.03 8.73
N TYR A 40 -9.50 9.21 8.44
CA TYR A 40 -8.94 10.49 8.90
C TYR A 40 -10.03 11.47 9.30
N LYS A 41 -9.63 12.45 10.11
CA LYS A 41 -10.46 13.58 10.52
C LYS A 41 -10.05 14.80 9.72
N LYS A 42 -11.01 15.43 9.05
CA LYS A 42 -10.86 16.72 8.35
C LYS A 42 -12.08 17.59 8.68
N ASN A 43 -11.87 18.85 9.04
CA ASN A 43 -12.97 19.78 9.40
C ASN A 43 -13.97 19.20 10.43
N ASN A 44 -13.46 18.51 11.47
CA ASN A 44 -14.24 17.82 12.50
C ASN A 44 -15.16 16.68 12.02
N LYS A 45 -15.01 16.21 10.79
CA LYS A 45 -15.69 15.02 10.27
C LYS A 45 -14.70 13.89 10.10
N ILE A 46 -15.12 12.68 10.49
CA ILE A 46 -14.39 11.46 10.20
C ILE A 46 -14.79 11.00 8.81
N GLU A 47 -13.81 10.83 7.95
CA GLU A 47 -13.94 10.34 6.60
C GLU A 47 -13.00 9.12 6.42
N SER A 48 -13.20 8.37 5.34
CA SER A 48 -12.25 7.37 4.86
C SER A 48 -11.72 7.85 3.52
N TYR A 49 -10.63 7.22 3.05
CA TYR A 49 -10.12 7.45 1.70
C TYR A 49 -11.26 7.43 0.66
N SER A 50 -11.32 8.48 -0.17
CA SER A 50 -12.32 8.64 -1.21
C SER A 50 -11.65 9.26 -2.44
N TRP A 51 -11.58 8.50 -3.53
CA TRP A 51 -10.96 8.90 -4.80
C TRP A 51 -11.24 7.85 -5.89
N ASN A 52 -10.62 8.02 -7.05
CA ASN A 52 -10.48 6.97 -8.06
C ASN A 52 -9.69 5.77 -7.52
N LEU A 53 -10.39 4.66 -7.25
CA LEU A 53 -9.80 3.44 -6.70
C LEU A 53 -8.95 2.67 -7.72
N PHE A 54 -9.04 2.99 -9.03
CA PHE A 54 -8.10 2.43 -10.01
C PHE A 54 -6.66 2.74 -9.67
N CYS A 55 -6.37 3.87 -9.01
CA CYS A 55 -5.00 4.21 -8.63
C CYS A 55 -4.40 3.17 -7.67
N VAL A 56 -5.16 2.78 -6.64
CA VAL A 56 -4.73 1.76 -5.66
C VAL A 56 -4.69 0.38 -6.30
N VAL A 57 -5.72 0.02 -7.08
CA VAL A 57 -5.81 -1.28 -7.74
C VAL A 57 -4.69 -1.48 -8.76
N THR A 58 -4.39 -0.45 -9.55
CA THR A 58 -3.27 -0.47 -10.51
C THR A 58 -1.95 -0.62 -9.78
N TRP A 59 -1.70 0.17 -8.73
CA TRP A 59 -0.47 0.06 -7.96
C TRP A 59 -0.29 -1.34 -7.35
N LEU A 60 -1.37 -1.93 -6.81
CA LEU A 60 -1.33 -3.30 -6.30
C LEU A 60 -0.97 -4.30 -7.40
N CYS A 61 -1.66 -4.28 -8.55
CA CYS A 61 -1.34 -5.19 -9.65
C CYS A 61 0.11 -5.05 -10.15
N GLU A 62 0.64 -3.84 -10.17
CA GLU A 62 2.00 -3.56 -10.65
C GLU A 62 3.10 -3.94 -9.64
N ASN A 63 2.80 -3.97 -8.33
CA ASN A 63 3.84 -4.02 -7.30
C ASN A 63 3.75 -5.19 -6.31
N ILE A 64 2.62 -5.88 -6.25
CA ILE A 64 2.38 -7.00 -5.34
C ILE A 64 3.37 -8.16 -5.48
N GLU A 65 3.99 -8.35 -6.65
CA GLU A 65 5.07 -9.33 -6.84
C GLU A 65 6.30 -9.00 -5.97
N TYR A 66 6.63 -7.73 -5.77
CA TYR A 66 7.73 -7.30 -4.90
C TYR A 66 7.37 -7.46 -3.42
N ILE A 67 6.08 -7.29 -3.09
CA ILE A 67 5.57 -7.42 -1.72
C ILE A 67 5.52 -8.89 -1.28
N ILE A 68 4.99 -9.79 -2.11
CA ILE A 68 4.82 -11.21 -1.78
C ILE A 68 6.07 -12.02 -2.14
N GLY A 69 6.77 -11.63 -3.21
CA GLY A 69 8.03 -12.20 -3.63
C GLY A 69 9.18 -11.84 -2.69
N TYR A 70 10.41 -12.14 -3.13
CA TYR A 70 11.61 -11.79 -2.37
C TYR A 70 12.22 -10.52 -2.97
N ASP A 71 11.88 -9.36 -2.40
CA ASP A 71 12.50 -8.06 -2.72
C ASP A 71 12.95 -7.37 -1.41
N PRO A 72 14.15 -7.74 -0.89
CA PRO A 72 14.64 -7.20 0.37
C PRO A 72 15.02 -5.73 0.25
N PHE A 73 15.11 -5.04 1.39
CA PHE A 73 15.63 -3.67 1.42
C PHE A 73 17.05 -3.64 0.84
N PRO A 74 17.37 -2.74 -0.11
CA PRO A 74 18.55 -2.91 -0.97
C PRO A 74 19.84 -2.36 -0.36
N LEU A 75 19.74 -1.61 0.73
CA LEU A 75 20.87 -0.89 1.33
C LEU A 75 21.47 -1.66 2.51
N PRO A 76 22.80 -1.56 2.74
CA PRO A 76 23.51 -2.28 3.79
C PRO A 76 23.31 -1.65 5.18
N VAL A 77 22.05 -1.43 5.58
CA VAL A 77 21.65 -0.90 6.88
C VAL A 77 20.95 -1.99 7.72
N SER A 78 20.97 -1.83 9.04
CA SER A 78 20.32 -2.77 9.96
C SER A 78 19.04 -2.16 10.52
N GLY A 79 17.97 -2.94 10.60
CA GLY A 79 16.71 -2.49 11.17
C GLY A 79 15.70 -3.63 11.29
N ASP A 80 14.99 -3.67 12.42
CA ASP A 80 14.02 -4.72 12.72
C ASP A 80 12.69 -4.54 11.97
N ASN A 81 12.42 -3.33 11.49
CA ASN A 81 11.19 -2.93 10.82
C ASN A 81 11.49 -1.94 9.66
N ILE A 82 10.49 -1.67 8.82
CA ILE A 82 10.61 -0.76 7.67
C ILE A 82 11.03 0.64 8.11
N GLN A 83 10.46 1.16 9.20
CA GLN A 83 10.76 2.50 9.70
C GLN A 83 12.26 2.64 10.00
N THR A 84 12.81 1.74 10.81
CA THR A 84 14.23 1.77 11.19
C THR A 84 15.14 1.60 9.98
N LEU A 85 14.78 0.76 9.00
CA LEU A 85 15.57 0.64 7.78
C LEU A 85 15.63 1.94 6.97
N ILE A 86 14.50 2.63 6.83
CA ILE A 86 14.44 3.91 6.13
C ILE A 86 15.23 4.97 6.91
N GLU A 87 15.02 5.07 8.23
CA GLU A 87 15.71 6.01 9.10
C GLU A 87 17.23 5.80 9.12
N GLU A 88 17.71 4.55 9.19
CA GLU A 88 19.15 4.27 9.09
C GLU A 88 19.69 4.57 7.68
N ALA A 89 18.90 4.34 6.64
CA ALA A 89 19.30 4.69 5.27
C ALA A 89 19.34 6.20 5.02
N ASP A 90 18.55 6.99 5.74
CA ASP A 90 18.51 8.45 5.66
C ASP A 90 19.73 9.12 6.30
N LYS A 91 20.49 8.40 7.13
CA LYS A 91 21.72 8.91 7.77
C LYS A 91 22.96 8.83 6.88
N PHE A 92 22.83 8.28 5.68
CA PHE A 92 23.96 8.12 4.77
C PHE A 92 24.40 9.48 4.24
N GLU A 93 25.70 9.75 4.38
CA GLU A 93 26.38 10.90 3.82
C GLU A 93 27.64 10.41 3.10
N SER A 94 27.88 10.89 1.88
CA SER A 94 29.10 10.60 1.12
C SER A 94 29.60 11.86 0.43
N ASP A 95 30.91 12.04 0.38
CA ASP A 95 31.57 13.09 -0.41
C ASP A 95 31.60 12.75 -1.91
N ASP A 96 31.29 11.50 -2.29
CA ASP A 96 31.12 11.07 -3.68
C ASP A 96 29.64 11.18 -4.10
N LEU A 97 29.37 12.19 -4.95
CA LEU A 97 28.04 12.44 -5.49
C LEU A 97 27.45 11.26 -6.27
N VAL A 98 28.28 10.40 -6.88
CA VAL A 98 27.80 9.21 -7.60
C VAL A 98 27.33 8.16 -6.61
N GLU A 99 28.07 7.95 -5.53
CA GLU A 99 27.69 7.04 -4.46
C GLU A 99 26.40 7.50 -3.77
N GLU A 100 26.34 8.79 -3.42
CA GLU A 100 25.14 9.42 -2.85
C GLU A 100 23.92 9.26 -3.77
N TYR A 101 24.07 9.52 -5.07
CA TYR A 101 23.01 9.33 -6.04
C TYR A 101 22.53 7.88 -6.11
N LEU A 102 23.45 6.91 -6.19
CA LEU A 102 23.10 5.49 -6.26
C LEU A 102 22.39 5.02 -4.99
N TRP A 103 22.82 5.49 -3.83
CA TRP A 103 22.19 5.21 -2.54
C TRP A 103 20.74 5.68 -2.50
N TYR A 104 20.50 6.95 -2.84
CA TYR A 104 19.14 7.52 -2.87
C TYR A 104 18.26 6.87 -3.94
N ASN A 105 18.83 6.53 -5.09
CA ASN A 105 18.11 5.88 -6.18
C ASN A 105 17.64 4.48 -5.79
N ALA A 106 18.52 3.65 -5.22
CA ALA A 106 18.18 2.31 -4.75
C ALA A 106 17.06 2.34 -3.70
N LYS A 107 17.18 3.22 -2.69
CA LYS A 107 16.13 3.43 -1.68
C LYS A 107 14.81 3.85 -2.29
N SER A 108 14.83 4.84 -3.19
CA SER A 108 13.62 5.41 -3.79
C SER A 108 12.88 4.41 -4.68
N ILE A 109 13.60 3.59 -5.45
CA ILE A 109 13.02 2.51 -6.25
C ILE A 109 12.33 1.48 -5.35
N TRP A 110 12.99 1.07 -4.26
CA TRP A 110 12.38 0.14 -3.31
C TRP A 110 11.14 0.75 -2.66
N ILE A 111 11.20 1.99 -2.18
CA ILE A 111 10.03 2.69 -1.63
C ILE A 111 8.88 2.75 -2.64
N PHE A 112 9.14 3.04 -3.92
CA PHE A 112 8.10 3.13 -4.94
C PHE A 112 7.33 1.81 -5.12
N LYS A 113 8.05 0.68 -5.04
CA LYS A 113 7.49 -0.68 -5.13
C LYS A 113 6.82 -1.16 -3.85
N HIS A 114 7.23 -0.62 -2.71
CA HIS A 114 6.80 -1.09 -1.40
C HIS A 114 5.87 -0.12 -0.68
N ASN A 115 5.57 1.05 -1.25
CA ASN A 115 4.69 2.05 -0.68
C ASN A 115 3.65 2.55 -1.69
N TRP A 116 2.37 2.33 -1.38
CA TRP A 116 1.27 2.71 -2.28
C TRP A 116 1.03 4.23 -2.36
N PHE A 117 1.70 5.04 -1.54
CA PHE A 117 1.49 6.48 -1.47
C PHE A 117 1.87 7.21 -2.77
N SER A 118 2.67 6.56 -3.62
CA SER A 118 3.00 7.06 -4.96
C SER A 118 1.77 7.15 -5.86
N CYS A 119 0.73 6.34 -5.65
CA CYS A 119 -0.48 6.35 -6.48
C CYS A 119 -1.55 7.34 -6.01
N ARG A 120 -1.26 8.23 -5.06
CA ARG A 120 -2.28 9.09 -4.44
C ARG A 120 -2.92 10.10 -5.39
N GLU A 121 -2.25 10.54 -6.45
CA GLU A 121 -2.78 11.54 -7.40
C GLU A 121 -3.37 12.82 -6.75
N GLY A 122 -2.80 13.27 -5.63
CA GLY A 122 -3.29 14.43 -4.86
C GLY A 122 -4.39 14.14 -3.84
N SER A 123 -4.87 12.89 -3.74
CA SER A 123 -5.83 12.44 -2.74
C SER A 123 -5.21 12.26 -1.34
N ILE A 124 -6.07 12.13 -0.33
CA ILE A 124 -5.70 11.88 1.08
C ILE A 124 -5.53 10.38 1.31
N LEU A 125 -4.56 9.77 0.60
CA LEU A 125 -4.18 8.36 0.77
C LEU A 125 -3.21 8.25 1.97
N PRO A 126 -3.35 7.26 2.88
CA PRO A 126 -2.34 7.04 3.91
C PRO A 126 -1.01 6.57 3.29
N GLN A 127 0.09 6.91 3.93
CA GLN A 127 1.40 6.35 3.60
C GLN A 127 1.52 4.96 4.25
N VAL A 128 1.47 3.91 3.43
CA VAL A 128 1.54 2.52 3.90
C VAL A 128 2.60 1.79 3.11
N TYR A 129 3.53 1.20 3.85
CA TYR A 129 4.62 0.40 3.35
C TYR A 129 4.32 -1.08 3.60
N PHE A 130 4.79 -1.93 2.69
CA PHE A 130 4.66 -3.38 2.76
C PHE A 130 6.02 -4.02 2.54
N ARG A 131 6.40 -5.01 3.34
CA ARG A 131 7.64 -5.77 3.16
C ARG A 131 7.46 -7.21 3.57
N ARG A 132 7.98 -8.16 2.80
CA ARG A 132 8.03 -9.55 3.22
C ARG A 132 9.09 -9.78 4.30
N ILE A 133 8.70 -10.44 5.38
CA ILE A 133 9.60 -11.03 6.37
C ILE A 133 9.24 -12.50 6.50
N GLU A 134 10.07 -13.38 5.91
CA GLU A 134 9.87 -14.83 5.90
C GLU A 134 8.48 -15.22 5.33
N ASN A 135 7.57 -15.67 6.20
CA ASN A 135 6.19 -16.07 5.89
C ASN A 135 5.16 -14.99 6.24
N ASN A 136 5.59 -13.80 6.63
CA ASN A 136 4.71 -12.68 6.96
C ASN A 136 4.97 -11.50 6.02
N ILE A 137 3.97 -10.63 5.92
CA ILE A 137 4.07 -9.28 5.38
C ILE A 137 4.04 -8.32 6.57
N GLU A 138 5.11 -7.56 6.72
CA GLU A 138 5.13 -6.36 7.53
C GLU A 138 4.37 -5.25 6.80
N ILE A 139 3.45 -4.63 7.52
CA ILE A 139 2.75 -3.42 7.11
C ILE A 139 3.17 -2.31 8.08
N TYR A 140 3.67 -1.20 7.56
CA TYR A 140 4.04 -0.02 8.36
C TYR A 140 3.32 1.21 7.81
N TRP A 141 2.81 2.08 8.66
CA TRP A 141 2.21 3.34 8.24
C TRP A 141 2.64 4.48 9.14
N ASP A 142 2.80 5.65 8.54
CA ASP A 142 3.10 6.91 9.21
C ASP A 142 2.49 8.08 8.45
N ASN A 143 1.47 8.69 9.03
CA ASN A 143 0.62 9.69 8.43
C ASN A 143 0.72 11.04 9.15
N ASP A 144 1.66 11.19 10.08
CA ASP A 144 1.78 12.41 10.90
C ASP A 144 2.05 13.65 10.04
N PHE A 145 2.65 13.49 8.86
CA PHE A 145 2.90 14.59 7.91
C PHE A 145 1.62 15.27 7.40
N TRP A 146 0.45 14.62 7.50
CA TRP A 146 -0.83 15.21 7.10
C TRP A 146 -1.34 16.28 8.09
N GLU A 147 -0.82 16.30 9.32
CA GLU A 147 -1.28 17.24 10.36
C GLU A 147 -1.06 18.70 9.96
N GLU A 148 0.03 18.99 9.24
CA GLU A 148 0.33 20.33 8.70
C GLU A 148 -0.76 20.83 7.73
N SER A 149 -1.52 19.90 7.15
CA SER A 149 -2.65 20.19 6.25
C SER A 149 -4.01 20.13 6.96
N GLY A 150 -4.04 20.06 8.29
CA GLY A 150 -5.26 19.98 9.10
C GLY A 150 -6.01 18.64 8.97
N ILE A 151 -5.30 17.58 8.57
CA ILE A 151 -5.83 16.23 8.40
C ILE A 151 -5.19 15.33 9.46
N VAL A 152 -6.00 14.65 10.27
CA VAL A 152 -5.49 13.79 11.36
C VAL A 152 -6.00 12.37 11.16
N PHE A 153 -5.12 11.45 10.81
CA PHE A 153 -5.47 10.04 10.66
C PHE A 153 -5.86 9.42 12.01
N GLN A 154 -6.93 8.61 12.03
CA GLN A 154 -7.32 7.87 13.23
C GLN A 154 -6.27 6.81 13.60
N ALA A 155 -5.56 6.31 12.59
CA ALA A 155 -4.34 5.53 12.72
C ALA A 155 -3.17 6.34 12.18
N SER A 156 -2.63 7.27 12.98
CA SER A 156 -1.57 8.15 12.50
C SER A 156 -0.30 7.36 12.20
N ARG A 157 0.16 6.51 13.12
CA ARG A 157 1.32 5.64 12.96
C ARG A 157 1.09 4.24 13.50
N GLY A 158 1.75 3.25 12.92
CA GLY A 158 1.78 1.90 13.48
C GLY A 158 2.44 0.88 12.56
N SER A 159 2.52 -0.35 13.05
CA SER A 159 2.99 -1.48 12.27
C SER A 159 2.20 -2.74 12.62
N ALA A 160 2.18 -3.68 11.68
CA ALA A 160 1.54 -4.97 11.84
C ALA A 160 2.29 -6.04 11.05
N LEU A 161 2.18 -7.29 11.50
CA LEU A 161 2.61 -8.45 10.76
C LEU A 161 1.37 -9.27 10.36
N VAL A 162 1.31 -9.68 9.11
CA VAL A 162 0.20 -10.44 8.54
C VAL A 162 0.75 -11.69 7.90
N ASP A 163 0.09 -12.85 8.05
CA ASP A 163 0.49 -14.05 7.33
C ASP A 163 0.46 -13.79 5.81
N ARG A 164 1.51 -14.21 5.10
CA ARG A 164 1.68 -13.93 3.67
C ARG A 164 0.55 -14.51 2.82
N LYS A 165 0.02 -15.68 3.16
CA LYS A 165 -1.06 -16.31 2.40
C LYS A 165 -2.37 -15.54 2.63
N VAL A 166 -2.65 -15.19 3.88
CA VAL A 166 -3.81 -14.36 4.24
C VAL A 166 -3.75 -13.00 3.55
N PHE A 167 -2.57 -12.35 3.54
CA PHE A 167 -2.36 -11.10 2.83
C PHE A 167 -2.65 -11.26 1.32
N LYS A 168 -2.02 -12.25 0.67
CA LYS A 168 -2.25 -12.56 -0.76
C LYS A 168 -3.73 -12.70 -1.06
N GLU A 169 -4.43 -13.57 -0.33
CA GLU A 169 -5.85 -13.84 -0.52
C GLU A 169 -6.73 -12.59 -0.39
N ILE A 170 -6.48 -11.75 0.61
CA ILE A 170 -7.30 -10.55 0.85
C ILE A 170 -7.06 -9.50 -0.24
N ILE A 171 -5.81 -9.28 -0.65
CA ILE A 171 -5.50 -8.34 -1.72
C ILE A 171 -6.08 -8.83 -3.06
N THR A 172 -5.88 -10.10 -3.43
CA THR A 172 -6.38 -10.62 -4.72
C THR A 172 -7.90 -10.61 -4.77
N ASN A 173 -8.58 -10.99 -3.69
CA ASN A 173 -10.04 -10.92 -3.61
C ASN A 173 -10.56 -9.48 -3.74
N PHE A 174 -9.90 -8.51 -3.09
CA PHE A 174 -10.26 -7.10 -3.23
C PHE A 174 -10.14 -6.63 -4.68
N VAL A 175 -8.97 -6.85 -5.31
CA VAL A 175 -8.71 -6.43 -6.69
C VAL A 175 -9.70 -7.11 -7.65
N LYS A 176 -9.92 -8.41 -7.51
CA LYS A 176 -10.84 -9.17 -8.35
C LYS A 176 -12.28 -8.63 -8.26
N ASN A 177 -12.81 -8.49 -7.05
CA ASN A 177 -14.17 -8.00 -6.85
C ASN A 177 -14.35 -6.60 -7.43
N PHE A 178 -13.36 -5.71 -7.22
CA PHE A 178 -13.37 -4.37 -7.80
C PHE A 178 -13.43 -4.43 -9.33
N LEU A 179 -12.53 -5.21 -9.96
CA LEU A 179 -12.44 -5.32 -11.42
C LEU A 179 -13.73 -5.90 -12.03
N GLU A 180 -14.34 -6.90 -11.38
CA GLU A 180 -15.62 -7.48 -11.80
C GLU A 180 -16.75 -6.43 -11.76
N GLU A 181 -16.84 -5.64 -10.69
CA GLU A 181 -17.87 -4.62 -10.51
C GLU A 181 -17.73 -3.45 -11.50
N VAL A 182 -16.52 -2.93 -11.71
CA VAL A 182 -16.29 -1.87 -12.70
C VAL A 182 -16.47 -2.37 -14.13
N SER A 183 -16.11 -3.62 -14.42
CA SER A 183 -16.34 -4.22 -15.75
C SER A 183 -17.82 -4.34 -16.08
N ALA A 184 -18.66 -4.67 -15.09
CA ALA A 184 -20.12 -4.72 -15.28
C ALA A 184 -20.74 -3.32 -15.49
N SER A 185 -20.02 -2.27 -15.11
CA SER A 185 -20.50 -0.89 -15.06
C SER A 185 -20.06 -0.03 -16.26
N THR A 186 -19.27 -0.58 -17.18
CA THR A 186 -18.77 0.15 -18.36
C THR A 186 -18.84 -0.66 -19.64
N ASN A 187 -18.99 0.04 -20.77
CA ASN A 187 -18.79 -0.50 -22.12
C ASN A 187 -17.73 0.31 -22.90
N ASP A 188 -17.02 1.24 -22.22
CA ASP A 188 -15.97 2.01 -22.86
C ASP A 188 -14.77 1.12 -23.19
N LYS A 189 -14.32 1.17 -24.44
CA LYS A 189 -13.27 0.27 -24.94
C LYS A 189 -11.94 0.46 -24.21
N LYS A 190 -11.55 1.71 -23.90
CA LYS A 190 -10.26 1.98 -23.23
C LYS A 190 -10.29 1.51 -21.78
N GLN A 191 -11.41 1.73 -21.10
CA GLN A 191 -11.60 1.23 -19.73
C GLN A 191 -11.60 -0.30 -19.69
N MET A 192 -12.25 -0.96 -20.65
CA MET A 192 -12.22 -2.42 -20.76
C MET A 192 -10.81 -2.97 -21.05
N GLU A 193 -10.02 -2.31 -21.91
CA GLU A 193 -8.62 -2.68 -22.15
C GLU A 193 -7.76 -2.55 -20.88
N LEU A 194 -7.96 -1.48 -20.08
CA LEU A 194 -7.29 -1.32 -18.78
C LEU A 194 -7.67 -2.46 -17.82
N ILE A 195 -8.96 -2.73 -17.66
CA ILE A 195 -9.48 -3.79 -16.78
C ILE A 195 -8.92 -5.16 -17.20
N GLU A 196 -8.87 -5.45 -18.50
CA GLU A 196 -8.31 -6.70 -19.01
C GLU A 196 -6.81 -6.81 -18.69
N ASN A 197 -6.05 -5.74 -18.85
CA ASN A 197 -4.62 -5.72 -18.50
C ASN A 197 -4.39 -5.98 -17.01
N LEU A 198 -5.17 -5.32 -16.14
CA LEU A 198 -5.11 -5.52 -14.70
C LEU A 198 -5.49 -6.95 -14.28
N ASN A 199 -6.51 -7.55 -14.92
CA ASN A 199 -6.86 -8.96 -14.70
C ASN A 199 -5.73 -9.92 -15.10
N ARG A 200 -5.03 -9.65 -16.21
CA ARG A 200 -3.88 -10.45 -16.62
C ARG A 200 -2.73 -10.36 -15.62
N GLN A 201 -2.44 -9.16 -15.13
CA GLN A 201 -1.45 -8.97 -14.06
C GLN A 201 -1.88 -9.70 -12.78
N LEU A 202 -3.17 -9.64 -12.43
CA LEU A 202 -3.70 -10.33 -11.25
C LEU A 202 -3.46 -11.84 -11.31
N ALA A 203 -3.72 -12.46 -12.47
CA ALA A 203 -3.55 -13.89 -12.68
C ALA A 203 -2.10 -14.36 -12.49
N LEU A 204 -1.10 -13.54 -12.87
CA LEU A 204 0.32 -13.86 -12.67
C LEU A 204 0.71 -13.94 -11.18
N ILE A 205 -0.08 -13.32 -10.31
CA ILE A 205 0.16 -13.33 -8.86
C ILE A 205 -0.46 -14.59 -8.25
N GLU A 206 -1.55 -15.11 -8.81
CA GLU A 206 -2.29 -16.26 -8.27
C GLU A 206 -1.53 -17.58 -8.43
N ASP A 207 -0.81 -17.73 -9.55
CA ASP A 207 0.11 -18.86 -9.86
C ASP A 207 1.32 -18.95 -8.90
#